data_AF-A0AAU1X338-F1
#
_entry.id   AF-A0AAU1X338-F1
#
_cell.length_a   1.000
_cell.length_b   1.000
_cell.length_c   1.000
_cell.angle_alpha   90.00
_cell.angle_beta   90.00
_cell.angle_gamma   90.00
#
_symmetry.space_group_name_H-M   'P 1'
#
loop_
_entity.id
_entity.type
_entity.pdbx_description
1 polymer ?
#
loop_
_entity_poly.entity_id
_entity_poly.type
_entity_poly.pdbx_seq_one_letter_code
_entity_poly.pdbx_strand_id
1 'polypeptide(L)' 'MQMPPAHLAVEQDRLEELRDLLVAGADIHEEYNGFTLPHSAVDGEIDGHVQTGEPLHVDATCLLLSQKVLGN' A
#
# COMPACT_ATOMS: atom_id res chain seq x y z
N MET A 1 10.20 6.77 15.12
CA MET A 1 9.54 5.44 15.14
C MET A 1 9.84 4.80 13.79
N GLN A 2 10.23 3.52 13.74
CA GLN A 2 10.52 2.84 12.48
C GLN A 2 9.21 2.58 11.73
N MET A 3 9.21 2.79 10.41
CA MET A 3 8.06 2.49 9.55
C MET A 3 7.78 0.98 9.56
N PRO A 4 6.52 0.54 9.76
CA PRO A 4 6.15 -0.87 9.68
C PRO A 4 6.47 -1.48 8.31
N PRO A 5 6.74 -2.79 8.22
CA PRO A 5 7.09 -3.43 6.94
C PRO A 5 6.06 -3.22 5.83
N ALA A 6 4.76 -3.31 6.15
CA ALA A 6 3.69 -3.15 5.16
C ALA A 6 3.61 -1.70 4.63
N HIS A 7 3.78 -0.72 5.53
CA HIS A 7 3.91 0.70 5.15
C HIS A 7 5.13 0.94 4.26
N LEU A 8 6.27 0.32 4.58
CA LEU A 8 7.49 0.45 3.77
C LEU A 8 7.33 -0.19 2.38
N ALA A 9 6.64 -1.32 2.29
CA ALA A 9 6.37 -1.95 1.00
C ALA A 9 5.44 -1.09 0.12
N VAL A 10 4.43 -0.43 0.70
CA VAL A 10 3.59 0.54 -0.01
C VAL A 10 4.41 1.75 -0.48
N GLU A 11 5.16 2.38 0.43
CA GLU A 11 5.99 3.56 0.15
C GLU A 11 7.00 3.34 -0.98
N GLN A 12 7.54 2.12 -1.07
CA GLN A 12 8.57 1.76 -2.04
C GLN A 12 8.03 1.00 -3.25
N ASP A 13 6.70 0.99 -3.44
CA ASP A 13 5.97 0.29 -4.52
C ASP A 13 6.40 -1.18 -4.71
N ARG A 14 6.70 -1.86 -3.60
CA ARG A 14 7.12 -3.27 -3.59
C ARG A 14 5.91 -4.19 -3.50
N LEU A 15 5.16 -4.27 -4.60
CA LEU A 15 3.87 -4.99 -4.67
C LEU A 15 3.95 -6.48 -4.32
N GLU A 16 5.05 -7.17 -4.66
CA GLU A 16 5.25 -8.58 -4.32
C GLU A 16 5.45 -8.75 -2.80
N GLU A 17 6.30 -7.94 -2.18
CA GLU A 17 6.50 -7.95 -0.73
C GLU A 17 5.23 -7.56 0.02
N LEU A 18 4.52 -6.54 -0.47
CA LEU A 18 3.23 -6.13 0.07
C LEU A 18 2.24 -7.30 0.04
N ARG A 19 2.16 -8.04 -1.08
CA ARG A 19 1.30 -9.22 -1.19
C ARG A 19 1.67 -10.29 -0.17
N ASP A 20 2.95 -10.59 0.00
CA ASP A 20 3.42 -11.60 0.96
C ASP A 20 3.08 -11.20 2.41
N LEU A 21 3.24 -9.92 2.75
CA LEU A 21 2.86 -9.40 4.07
C LEU A 21 1.36 -9.50 4.31
N LEU A 22 0.53 -9.20 3.31
CA LEU A 22 -0.92 -9.33 3.41
C LEU A 22 -1.35 -10.80 3.57
N VAL A 23 -0.73 -11.73 2.84
CA VAL A 23 -0.94 -13.18 3.01
C VAL A 23 -0.52 -13.65 4.42
N ALA A 24 0.53 -13.05 4.98
CA ALA A 24 0.97 -13.29 6.36
C ALA A 24 0.07 -12.65 7.42
N GLY A 25 -0.98 -11.93 7.02
CA GLY A 25 -1.97 -11.33 7.92
C GLY A 25 -1.67 -9.91 8.36
N ALA A 26 -0.85 -9.16 7.60
CA ALA A 26 -0.70 -7.73 7.83
C ALA A 26 -2.08 -7.03 7.78
N ASP A 27 -2.33 -6.17 8.76
CA ASP A 27 -3.59 -5.43 8.85
C ASP A 27 -3.59 -4.28 7.84
N ILE A 28 -4.52 -4.29 6.89
CA ILE A 28 -4.69 -3.19 5.94
C ILE A 28 -5.03 -1.86 6.63
N HIS A 29 -5.55 -1.92 7.86
CA HIS A 29 -5.87 -0.77 8.69
C HIS A 29 -4.75 -0.42 9.69
N GLU A 30 -3.57 -1.07 9.62
CA GLU A 30 -2.40 -0.69 10.42
C GLU A 30 -2.08 0.79 10.17
N GLU A 31 -2.02 1.58 11.24
CA GLU A 31 -1.71 3.02 11.15
C GLU A 31 -0.23 3.32 11.35
N TYR A 32 0.32 4.20 10.52
CA TYR A 32 1.63 4.82 10.68
C TYR A 32 1.54 6.31 10.31
N ASN A 33 1.99 7.19 11.21
CA ASN A 33 1.91 8.65 11.05
C ASN A 33 0.50 9.18 10.69
N GLY A 34 -0.56 8.52 11.16
CA GLY A 34 -1.95 8.90 10.88
C GLY A 34 -2.52 8.39 9.56
N PHE A 35 -1.77 7.58 8.82
CA PHE A 35 -2.21 6.94 7.58
C PHE A 35 -2.33 5.43 7.74
N THR A 36 -3.36 4.84 7.13
CA THR A 36 -3.49 3.39 6.94
C THR A 36 -2.82 3.00 5.62
N LEU A 37 -2.63 1.70 5.36
CA LEU A 37 -2.03 1.27 4.08
C LEU A 37 -2.80 1.82 2.85
N PRO A 38 -4.15 1.81 2.79
CA PRO A 38 -4.88 2.43 1.68
C PRO A 38 -4.66 3.93 1.55
N HIS A 39 -4.50 4.66 2.65
CA HIS A 39 -4.18 6.09 2.57
C HIS A 39 -2.80 6.31 1.97
N SER A 40 -1.78 5.58 2.45
CA SER A 40 -0.41 5.66 1.94
C SER A 40 -0.29 5.25 0.48
N ALA A 41 -1.07 4.25 0.04
CA ALA A 41 -1.07 3.82 -1.37
C ALA A 41 -1.61 4.92 -2.29
N VAL A 42 -2.75 5.53 -1.93
CA VAL A 42 -3.33 6.64 -2.71
C VAL A 42 -2.39 7.85 -2.75
N ASP A 43 -1.77 8.19 -1.61
CA ASP A 43 -0.82 9.29 -1.51
C ASP A 43 0.41 9.06 -2.42
N GLY A 44 1.04 7.89 -2.30
CA GLY A 44 2.23 7.53 -3.08
C GLY A 44 1.96 7.42 -4.59
N GLU A 45 0.82 6.86 -4.99
CA GLU A 45 0.43 6.76 -6.41
C GLU A 45 0.18 8.13 -7.05
N ILE A 46 -0.48 9.05 -6.31
CA ILE A 46 -0.68 10.43 -6.76
C ILE A 46 0.65 11.18 -6.81
N ASP A 47 1.50 11.05 -5.80
CA ASP A 47 2.81 11.69 -5.75
C ASP A 47 3.71 11.20 -6.89
N GLY A 48 3.73 9.89 -7.15
CA GLY A 48 4.46 9.30 -8.27
C GLY A 48 4.02 9.88 -9.62
N HIS A 49 2.71 9.99 -9.85
CA HIS A 49 2.16 10.64 -11.04
C HIS A 49 2.60 12.11 -11.15
N VAL A 50 2.48 12.90 -10.07
CA VAL A 50 2.84 14.32 -10.06
C VAL A 50 4.34 14.55 -10.27
N GLN A 51 5.18 13.70 -9.69
CA GLN A 51 6.64 13.83 -9.75
C GLN A 51 7.23 13.42 -11.10
N THR A 52 6.66 12.39 -11.73
CA THR A 52 7.22 11.80 -12.97
C THR A 52 6.51 12.29 -14.22
N GLY A 53 5.22 12.63 -14.14
CA GLY A 53 4.35 12.88 -15.28
C GLY A 53 3.92 11.62 -16.03
N GLU A 54 4.34 10.44 -15.59
CA GLU A 54 3.89 9.15 -16.13
C GLU A 54 2.41 8.91 -15.78
N PRO A 55 1.68 8.07 -16.52
CA PRO A 55 0.29 7.75 -16.20
C PRO A 55 0.11 7.28 -14.75
N LEU A 56 -0.98 7.73 -14.11
CA LEU A 56 -1.37 7.24 -12.79
C LEU A 56 -1.57 5.72 -12.81
N HIS A 57 -0.83 5.01 -11.97
CA HIS A 57 -1.07 3.61 -11.65
C HIS A 57 -1.78 3.50 -10.30
N VAL A 58 -2.56 2.43 -10.12
CA VAL A 58 -3.37 2.20 -8.91
C VAL A 58 -3.14 0.79 -8.35
N ASP A 59 -1.98 0.19 -8.63
CA ASP A 59 -1.71 -1.22 -8.36
C ASP A 59 -1.70 -1.54 -6.86
N ALA A 60 -1.10 -0.69 -6.03
CA ALA A 60 -1.06 -0.87 -4.58
C ALA A 60 -2.47 -0.68 -3.99
N THR A 61 -3.17 0.37 -4.43
CA THR A 61 -4.57 0.60 -4.05
C THR A 61 -5.45 -0.59 -4.43
N CYS A 62 -5.34 -1.10 -5.66
CA CYS A 62 -6.09 -2.26 -6.14
C CYS A 62 -5.75 -3.52 -5.34
N LEU A 63 -4.47 -3.76 -5.04
CA LEU A 63 -4.04 -4.92 -4.26
C LEU A 63 -4.65 -4.92 -2.86
N LEU A 64 -4.61 -3.78 -2.17
CA LEU A 64 -5.14 -3.62 -0.81
C LEU A 64 -6.67 -3.76 -0.77
N LEU A 65 -7.39 -3.16 -1.72
CA LEU A 65 -8.85 -3.26 -1.79
C LEU A 65 -9.31 -4.67 -2.16
N SER A 66 -8.50 -5.44 -2.91
CA SER A 66 -8.80 -6.81 -3.30
C SER A 66 -8.71 -7.80 -2.13
N GLN A 67 -8.00 -7.48 -1.04
CA GLN A 67 -7.87 -8.38 0.12
C GLN A 67 -9.21 -8.68 0.82
N LYS A 68 -10.21 -7.80 0.70
CA LYS A 68 -11.53 -8.02 1.29
C LYS A 68 -12.38 -9.10 0.61
N VAL A 69 -11.94 -9.66 -0.52
CA VAL A 69 -12.71 -10.66 -1.28
C VAL A 69 -12.37 -12.11 -0.87
N LEU A 70 -11.31 -12.36 -0.07
CA LEU A 70 -10.81 -13.71 0.22
C LEU A 70 -10.77 -14.09 1.71
N GLY A 71 -11.35 -13.30 2.61
CA GLY A 71 -11.40 -13.58 4.05
C GLY A 71 -12.81 -13.93 4.53
N ASN A 72 -13.06 -15.23 4.71
CA ASN A 72 -14.10 -15.93 5.49
C ASN A 72 -15.31 -15.14 6.01
#